data_AF-A0A5E4Q108-F1
#
_entry.id   AF-A0A5E4Q108-F1
#
_cell.length_a   1.000
_cell.length_b   1.000
_cell.length_c   1.000
_cell.angle_alpha   90.00
_cell.angle_beta   90.00
_cell.angle_gamma   90.00
#
_symmetry.space_group_name_H-M   'P 1'
#
loop_
_entity.id
_entity.type
_entity.pdbx_description
1 polymer ?
#
loop_
_entity_poly.entity_id
_entity_poly.type
_entity_poly.pdbx_seq_one_letter_code
_entity_poly.pdbx_strand_id
1 'polypeptide(L)'
;MERKKQKNLDRKSYIKLPPIESGEANISNVRTILDIDPDFYSLVEGRPIKSNKSLRKYKENIRNIGLKRALYGFLMDEILCKDREIEIERRRYEEASKQFVECQYSFDKFLAYDNNKTIAIMKKSDNLSKELANKIEENKKAKYELATLKAKLQYIDETLQILVSFQSFLYNGAPVLWRENEILNKPIKYSGIFTMDANIIGKIDVDFVKKQLGTLPRPILYFETPDQLVIAFNKLEKQNLNYLLATEELNIEKQKFQKSIHEIKATIYWNEEKETEIKELFYKILEEKFRYLVSSETSLQIFNYVEFAFEQIIAPNETNLSPLEMTLCLEKEYDNLMLDLSVYNLEDVKSIEKEIYMKGISDLKEARKANKLLKDVDKLNRRLKSAYTPSKRIVFQ
;
A
#
# COMPACT_ATOMS: atom_id res chain seq x y z
N MET A 1 46.89 -63.14 7.64
CA MET A 1 46.83 -64.53 7.17
C MET A 1 47.69 -64.65 5.93
N GLU A 2 48.91 -65.12 6.07
CA GLU A 2 49.67 -65.78 5.01
C GLU A 2 50.76 -66.61 5.68
N ARG A 3 50.72 -67.92 5.42
CA ARG A 3 51.58 -68.95 5.99
C ARG A 3 52.69 -69.22 4.98
N LYS A 4 53.95 -69.35 5.43
CA LYS A 4 54.74 -70.60 5.35
C LYS A 4 56.22 -70.40 5.70
N LYS A 5 56.64 -71.20 6.69
CA LYS A 5 57.82 -72.08 6.72
C LYS A 5 59.22 -71.44 6.65
N GLN A 6 59.81 -71.21 7.82
CA GLN A 6 61.26 -71.34 8.00
C GLN A 6 61.59 -72.77 8.43
N LYS A 7 62.48 -73.40 7.67
CA LYS A 7 62.99 -74.75 7.86
C LYS A 7 64.13 -74.73 8.89
N ASN A 8 63.99 -75.60 9.89
CA ASN A 8 65.07 -76.11 10.73
C ASN A 8 66.20 -76.70 9.87
N LEU A 9 67.44 -76.52 10.32
CA LEU A 9 68.53 -77.47 10.11
C LEU A 9 69.60 -77.24 11.18
N ASP A 10 69.38 -77.89 12.33
CA ASP A 10 70.40 -78.24 13.30
C ASP A 10 71.49 -79.09 12.62
N ARG A 11 72.75 -78.67 12.72
CA ARG A 11 73.91 -79.56 12.52
C ARG A 11 74.57 -79.81 13.88
N LYS A 12 74.06 -80.80 14.60
CA LYS A 12 74.71 -81.40 15.77
C LYS A 12 75.83 -82.33 15.31
N SER A 13 77.05 -82.01 15.72
CA SER A 13 78.22 -82.89 15.68
C SER A 13 78.07 -83.99 16.74
N TYR A 14 77.93 -85.23 16.30
CA TYR A 14 77.97 -86.41 17.16
C TYR A 14 79.43 -86.79 17.45
N ILE A 15 79.93 -86.46 18.65
CA ILE A 15 81.03 -87.20 19.28
C ILE A 15 80.41 -87.90 20.49
N LYS A 16 80.29 -89.23 20.38
CA LYS A 16 79.79 -90.10 21.44
C LYS A 16 80.86 -90.22 22.52
N LEU A 17 80.58 -89.70 23.72
CA LEU A 17 81.26 -90.08 24.95
C LEU A 17 80.51 -91.28 25.55
N PRO A 18 81.18 -92.38 25.94
CA PRO A 18 80.55 -93.46 26.68
C PRO A 18 80.27 -93.06 28.14
N PRO A 19 79.21 -93.62 28.76
CA PRO A 19 78.64 -93.15 30.02
C PRO A 19 79.44 -93.59 31.25
N ILE A 20 79.31 -92.77 32.30
CA ILE A 20 79.83 -92.96 33.65
C ILE A 20 78.96 -94.03 34.34
N GLU A 21 79.53 -95.20 34.60
CA GLU A 21 79.00 -96.14 35.60
C GLU A 21 79.69 -95.90 36.94
N SER A 22 78.87 -95.70 37.96
CA SER A 22 79.24 -95.65 39.38
C SER A 22 78.96 -97.03 39.97
N GLY A 23 79.96 -97.64 40.61
CA GLY A 23 79.79 -98.96 41.23
C GLY A 23 81.12 -99.64 41.57
N GLU A 24 81.67 -99.25 42.72
CA GLU A 24 82.37 -100.11 43.70
C GLU A 24 82.98 -101.44 43.21
N ALA A 25 84.30 -101.46 42.98
CA ALA A 25 85.25 -102.49 43.42
C ALA A 25 86.56 -102.34 42.63
N ASN A 26 87.63 -101.90 43.30
CA ASN A 26 89.05 -102.21 43.08
C ASN A 26 89.90 -101.08 43.66
N ILE A 27 89.93 -101.04 45.00
CA ILE A 27 90.95 -100.33 45.78
C ILE A 27 92.23 -101.17 45.69
N SER A 28 93.06 -100.89 44.68
CA SER A 28 94.51 -101.15 44.70
C SER A 28 95.13 -100.77 43.35
N ASN A 29 95.56 -99.52 43.21
CA ASN A 29 96.71 -99.14 42.38
C ASN A 29 97.03 -97.65 42.59
N VAL A 30 97.37 -97.31 43.84
CA VAL A 30 98.12 -96.08 44.13
C VAL A 30 99.55 -96.32 43.62
N ARG A 31 99.89 -95.76 42.47
CA ARG A 31 101.26 -95.76 41.93
C ARG A 31 102.10 -94.76 42.71
N THR A 32 102.62 -95.21 43.83
CA THR A 32 103.57 -94.47 44.66
C THR A 32 104.97 -94.53 44.04
N ILE A 33 105.76 -93.48 44.25
CA ILE A 33 107.12 -93.25 43.72
C ILE A 33 108.11 -94.25 44.37
N LEU A 34 108.06 -95.53 44.01
CA LEU A 34 109.05 -96.57 44.36
C LEU A 34 109.14 -97.69 43.30
N ASP A 35 108.81 -97.41 42.03
CA ASP A 35 109.17 -98.32 40.93
C ASP A 35 110.60 -98.01 40.46
N ILE A 36 111.57 -98.65 41.12
CA ILE A 36 112.94 -98.73 40.62
C ILE A 36 112.96 -99.85 39.57
N ASP A 37 113.37 -99.50 38.36
CA ASP A 37 113.50 -100.38 37.20
C ASP A 37 114.34 -101.63 37.56
N PRO A 38 113.83 -102.86 37.38
CA PRO A 38 114.53 -104.10 37.74
C PRO A 38 115.88 -104.29 37.03
N ASP A 39 116.16 -103.53 35.97
CA ASP A 39 117.46 -103.52 35.28
C ASP A 39 118.49 -102.54 35.90
N PHE A 40 118.13 -101.78 36.93
CA PHE A 40 119.04 -100.82 37.57
C PHE A 40 120.21 -101.49 38.32
N TYR A 41 120.08 -102.76 38.71
CA TYR A 41 121.12 -103.52 39.43
C TYR A 41 121.70 -104.71 38.64
N SER A 42 121.33 -104.92 37.36
CA SER A 42 121.79 -106.09 36.59
C SER A 42 123.18 -105.93 35.93
N LEU A 43 123.93 -104.87 36.25
CA LEU A 43 125.28 -104.63 35.73
C LEU A 43 126.29 -104.32 36.84
N VAL A 44 126.58 -105.30 37.71
CA VAL A 44 127.81 -105.31 38.52
C VAL A 44 128.42 -106.72 38.56
N GLU A 45 128.95 -107.19 37.43
CA GLU A 45 130.07 -108.14 37.41
C GLU A 45 131.11 -107.66 36.38
N GLY A 46 132.23 -107.12 36.87
CA GLY A 46 133.51 -107.32 36.20
C GLY A 46 134.06 -106.27 35.21
N ARG A 47 133.46 -105.07 35.04
CA ARG A 47 134.18 -103.96 34.36
C ARG A 47 134.00 -102.61 35.06
N PRO A 48 135.08 -101.91 35.45
CA PRO A 48 134.99 -100.65 36.18
C PRO A 48 134.40 -99.54 35.32
N ILE A 49 133.40 -98.87 35.88
CA ILE A 49 132.76 -97.65 35.38
C ILE A 49 133.85 -96.59 35.18
N LYS A 50 134.05 -96.15 33.93
CA LYS A 50 134.88 -94.99 33.63
C LYS A 50 134.26 -93.75 34.26
N SER A 51 134.74 -93.38 35.44
CA SER A 51 134.50 -92.09 36.06
C SER A 51 135.12 -91.00 35.18
N ASN A 52 134.29 -90.29 34.41
CA ASN A 52 134.34 -88.84 34.18
C ASN A 52 133.78 -88.44 32.81
N LYS A 53 133.09 -87.27 32.85
CA LYS A 53 132.55 -86.40 31.79
C LYS A 53 131.01 -86.40 31.85
N SER A 54 130.38 -85.75 32.82
CA SER A 54 130.44 -84.28 32.89
C SER A 54 129.52 -83.78 34.02
N LEU A 55 130.08 -83.55 35.21
CA LEU A 55 129.41 -82.79 36.28
C LEU A 55 128.87 -81.45 35.73
N ARG A 56 129.55 -80.90 34.72
CA ARG A 56 129.13 -79.73 33.95
C ARG A 56 127.81 -79.94 33.20
N LYS A 57 127.61 -81.07 32.48
CA LYS A 57 126.31 -81.39 31.84
C LYS A 57 125.23 -81.68 32.86
N TYR A 58 125.56 -82.28 34.01
CA TYR A 58 124.59 -82.47 35.08
C TYR A 58 124.14 -81.13 35.68
N LYS A 59 125.08 -80.21 35.98
CA LYS A 59 124.79 -78.84 36.43
C LYS A 59 124.02 -78.04 35.39
N GLU A 60 124.33 -78.22 34.11
CA GLU A 60 123.62 -77.62 32.97
C GLU A 60 122.23 -78.21 32.79
N ASN A 61 122.05 -79.52 32.97
CA ASN A 61 120.75 -80.18 32.97
C ASN A 61 119.88 -79.73 34.16
N ILE A 62 120.43 -79.64 35.37
CA ILE A 62 119.70 -79.07 36.52
C ILE A 62 119.32 -77.62 36.26
N ARG A 63 120.22 -76.80 35.70
CA ARG A 63 119.91 -75.42 35.32
C ARG A 63 118.82 -75.37 34.26
N ASN A 64 118.88 -76.23 33.25
CA ASN A 64 117.88 -76.31 32.19
C ASN A 64 116.53 -76.81 32.71
N ILE A 65 116.51 -77.74 33.65
CA ILE A 65 115.29 -78.20 34.34
C ILE A 65 114.72 -77.05 35.19
N GLY A 66 115.56 -76.34 35.94
CA GLY A 66 115.15 -75.16 36.72
C GLY A 66 114.59 -74.04 35.85
N LEU A 67 115.25 -73.73 34.73
CA LEU A 67 114.79 -72.75 33.75
C LEU A 67 113.47 -73.19 33.09
N LYS A 68 113.35 -74.45 32.66
CA LYS A 68 112.11 -74.98 32.09
C LYS A 68 110.97 -74.97 33.11
N ARG A 69 111.25 -75.27 34.39
CA ARG A 69 110.25 -75.23 35.46
C ARG A 69 109.82 -73.80 35.79
N ALA A 70 110.74 -72.84 35.79
CA ALA A 70 110.44 -71.42 35.96
C ALA A 70 109.62 -70.88 34.77
N LEU A 71 109.99 -71.24 33.54
CA LEU A 71 109.27 -70.85 32.33
C LEU A 71 107.87 -71.50 32.29
N TYR A 72 107.75 -72.77 32.67
CA TYR A 72 106.45 -73.43 32.82
C TYR A 72 105.59 -72.77 33.89
N GLY A 73 106.17 -72.40 35.04
CA GLY A 73 105.47 -71.63 36.08
C GLY A 73 104.97 -70.28 35.56
N PHE A 74 105.83 -69.54 34.86
CA PHE A 74 105.46 -68.26 34.25
C PHE A 74 104.33 -68.41 33.21
N LEU A 75 104.43 -69.38 32.30
CA LEU A 75 103.37 -69.65 31.33
C LEU A 75 102.07 -70.08 32.01
N MET A 76 102.16 -70.88 33.08
CA MET A 76 100.97 -71.30 33.82
C MET A 76 100.31 -70.10 34.53
N ASP A 77 101.10 -69.19 35.11
CA ASP A 77 100.60 -67.96 35.71
C ASP A 77 99.97 -67.03 34.67
N GLU A 78 100.55 -66.91 33.47
CA GLU A 78 99.96 -66.15 32.37
C GLU A 78 98.63 -66.77 31.89
N ILE A 79 98.56 -68.10 31.77
CA ILE A 79 97.33 -68.82 31.44
C ILE A 79 96.27 -68.55 32.52
N LEU A 80 96.63 -68.66 33.81
CA LEU A 80 95.72 -68.39 34.92
C LEU A 80 95.22 -66.93 34.94
N CYS A 81 96.09 -65.97 34.64
CA CYS A 81 95.71 -64.57 34.51
C CYS A 81 94.71 -64.37 33.35
N LYS A 82 94.97 -64.97 32.19
CA LYS A 82 94.08 -64.91 31.03
C LYS A 82 92.75 -65.58 31.29
N ASP A 83 92.73 -66.74 31.92
CA ASP A 83 91.50 -67.44 32.30
C ASP A 83 90.68 -66.59 33.28
N ARG A 84 91.33 -65.94 34.26
CA ARG A 84 90.64 -65.03 35.18
C ARG A 84 90.07 -63.79 34.47
N GLU A 85 90.79 -63.21 33.52
CA GLU A 85 90.30 -62.09 32.69
C GLU A 85 89.07 -62.50 31.88
N ILE A 86 89.14 -63.65 31.19
CA ILE A 86 88.03 -64.21 30.42
C ILE A 86 86.81 -64.46 31.32
N GLU A 87 87.02 -64.98 32.53
CA GLU A 87 85.93 -65.25 33.47
C GLU A 87 85.27 -63.96 33.98
N ILE A 88 86.03 -62.87 34.13
CA ILE A 88 85.48 -61.55 34.48
C ILE A 88 84.72 -60.96 33.30
N GLU A 89 85.25 -61.06 32.08
CA GLU A 89 84.59 -60.57 30.87
C GLU A 89 83.29 -61.32 30.60
N ARG A 90 83.28 -62.66 30.77
CA ARG A 90 82.07 -63.47 30.69
C ARG A 90 81.02 -63.04 31.68
N ARG A 91 81.39 -62.80 32.95
CA ARG A 91 80.46 -62.29 33.96
C ARG A 91 79.88 -60.93 33.58
N ARG A 92 80.72 -59.99 33.11
CA ARG A 92 80.25 -58.68 32.62
C ARG A 92 79.32 -58.81 31.41
N TYR A 93 79.64 -59.71 30.49
CA TYR A 93 78.80 -59.99 29.32
C TYR A 93 77.45 -60.58 29.73
N GLU A 94 77.43 -61.54 30.66
CA GLU A 94 76.19 -62.11 31.19
C GLU A 94 75.33 -61.09 31.91
N GLU A 95 75.94 -60.21 32.72
CA GLU A 95 75.25 -59.11 33.39
C GLU A 95 74.66 -58.11 32.38
N ALA A 96 75.46 -57.68 31.39
CA ALA A 96 74.98 -56.80 30.33
C ALA A 96 73.86 -57.46 29.51
N SER A 97 73.99 -58.74 29.17
CA SER A 97 72.97 -59.50 28.44
C SER A 97 71.66 -59.59 29.22
N LYS A 98 71.72 -59.85 30.54
CA LYS A 98 70.53 -59.80 31.41
C LYS A 98 69.87 -58.42 31.39
N GLN A 99 70.65 -57.35 31.52
CA GLN A 99 70.13 -55.97 31.46
C GLN A 99 69.49 -55.67 30.10
N PHE A 100 70.08 -56.12 28.99
CA PHE A 100 69.48 -55.94 27.66
C PHE A 100 68.15 -56.67 27.52
N VAL A 101 68.05 -57.90 28.03
CA VAL A 101 66.80 -58.67 28.02
C VAL A 101 65.73 -57.97 28.89
N GLU A 102 66.09 -57.43 30.05
CA GLU A 102 65.19 -56.66 30.90
C GLU A 102 64.73 -55.34 30.24
N CYS A 103 65.64 -54.63 29.57
CA CYS A 103 65.32 -53.44 28.79
C CYS A 103 64.37 -53.77 27.63
N GLN A 104 64.62 -54.87 26.90
CA GLN A 104 63.73 -55.32 25.83
C GLN A 104 62.34 -55.66 26.38
N TYR A 105 62.28 -56.42 27.48
CA TYR A 105 61.02 -56.79 28.11
C TYR A 105 60.24 -55.57 28.62
N SER A 106 60.92 -54.60 29.25
CA SER A 106 60.28 -53.37 29.73
C SER A 106 59.79 -52.49 28.59
N PHE A 107 60.53 -52.42 27.47
CA PHE A 107 60.11 -51.72 26.27
C PHE A 107 58.89 -52.38 25.61
N ASP A 108 58.90 -53.71 25.45
CA ASP A 108 57.75 -54.46 24.93
C ASP A 108 56.51 -54.28 25.81
N LYS A 109 56.70 -54.27 27.14
CA LYS A 109 55.62 -53.98 28.11
C LYS A 109 55.09 -52.55 27.96
N PHE A 110 55.97 -51.57 27.75
CA PHE A 110 55.59 -50.18 27.50
C PHE A 110 54.80 -50.05 26.20
N LEU A 111 55.27 -50.65 25.10
CA LEU A 111 54.57 -50.68 23.81
C LEU A 111 53.19 -51.34 23.94
N ALA A 112 53.11 -52.46 24.65
CA ALA A 112 51.84 -53.14 24.90
C ALA A 112 50.88 -52.24 25.69
N TYR A 113 51.38 -51.54 26.72
CA TYR A 113 50.58 -50.63 27.53
C TYR A 113 50.09 -49.42 26.71
N ASP A 114 50.96 -48.79 25.93
CA ASP A 114 50.61 -47.62 25.11
C ASP A 114 49.65 -47.99 23.97
N ASN A 115 49.86 -49.15 23.32
CA ASN A 115 48.92 -49.70 22.36
C ASN A 115 47.55 -49.97 23.01
N ASN A 116 47.52 -50.58 24.20
CA ASN A 116 46.26 -50.81 24.92
C ASN A 116 45.56 -49.51 25.30
N LYS A 117 46.32 -48.48 25.72
CA LYS A 117 45.78 -47.15 26.02
C LYS A 117 45.20 -46.48 24.78
N THR A 118 45.92 -46.55 23.65
CA THR A 118 45.48 -46.00 22.36
C THR A 118 44.23 -46.72 21.86
N ILE A 119 44.17 -48.05 21.95
CA ILE A 119 42.97 -48.83 21.62
C ILE A 119 41.80 -48.45 22.52
N ALA A 120 42.03 -48.23 23.81
CA ALA A 120 40.98 -47.81 24.74
C ALA A 120 40.44 -46.40 24.39
N ILE A 121 41.32 -45.46 24.03
CA ILE A 121 40.93 -44.11 23.58
C ILE A 121 40.17 -44.19 22.26
N MET A 122 40.65 -44.97 21.30
CA MET A 122 39.99 -45.18 20.00
C MET A 122 38.59 -45.75 20.19
N LYS A 123 38.44 -46.80 21.01
CA LYS A 123 37.12 -47.37 21.35
C LYS A 123 36.18 -46.34 21.99
N LYS A 124 36.68 -45.49 22.89
CA LYS A 124 35.89 -44.40 23.49
C LYS A 124 35.45 -43.39 22.43
N SER A 125 36.35 -43.00 21.53
CA SER A 125 36.05 -42.08 20.43
C SER A 125 35.00 -42.65 19.47
N ASP A 126 35.14 -43.93 19.09
CA ASP A 126 34.18 -44.62 18.23
C ASP A 126 32.80 -44.72 18.89
N ASN A 127 32.76 -45.02 20.19
CA ASN A 127 31.50 -45.06 20.94
C ASN A 127 30.84 -43.68 21.02
N LEU A 128 31.60 -42.63 21.32
CA LEU A 128 31.08 -41.26 21.33
C LEU A 128 30.58 -40.82 19.95
N SER A 129 31.28 -41.19 18.87
CA SER A 129 30.87 -40.91 17.50
C SER A 129 29.53 -41.59 17.16
N LYS A 130 29.36 -42.86 17.58
CA LYS A 130 28.08 -43.59 17.44
C LYS A 130 26.96 -42.95 18.25
N GLU A 131 27.21 -42.57 19.50
CA GLU A 131 26.22 -41.89 20.34
C GLU A 131 25.81 -40.53 19.74
N LEU A 132 26.77 -39.77 19.22
CA LEU A 132 26.53 -38.50 18.55
C LEU A 132 25.68 -38.71 17.28
N ALA A 133 26.01 -39.70 16.46
CA ALA A 133 25.22 -40.06 15.28
C ALA A 133 23.76 -40.41 15.66
N ASN A 134 23.57 -41.24 16.69
CA ASN A 134 22.24 -41.58 17.21
C ASN A 134 21.48 -40.33 17.68
N LYS A 135 22.13 -39.42 18.41
CA LYS A 135 21.52 -38.15 18.85
C LYS A 135 21.19 -37.21 17.69
N ILE A 136 22.00 -37.18 16.64
CA ILE A 136 21.68 -36.44 15.40
C ILE A 136 20.43 -37.02 14.75
N GLU A 137 20.31 -38.35 14.65
CA GLU A 137 19.13 -38.99 14.09
C GLU A 137 17.87 -38.73 14.92
N GLU A 138 17.95 -38.84 16.25
CA GLU A 138 16.84 -38.48 17.15
C GLU A 138 16.41 -37.01 16.94
N ASN A 139 17.36 -36.08 16.89
CA ASN A 139 17.08 -34.68 16.63
C ASN A 139 16.48 -34.44 15.24
N LYS A 140 16.92 -35.17 14.22
CA LYS A 140 16.31 -35.11 12.88
C LYS A 140 14.87 -35.58 12.94
N LYS A 141 14.59 -36.73 13.57
CA LYS A 141 13.23 -37.27 13.76
C LYS A 141 12.32 -36.27 14.47
N ALA A 142 12.77 -35.72 15.60
CA ALA A 142 12.01 -34.70 16.35
C ALA A 142 11.74 -33.42 15.52
N LYS A 143 12.71 -32.98 14.70
CA LYS A 143 12.52 -31.86 13.77
C LYS A 143 11.48 -32.17 12.69
N TYR A 144 11.49 -33.37 12.13
CA TYR A 144 10.49 -33.80 11.17
C TYR A 144 9.10 -33.84 11.82
N GLU A 145 8.97 -34.39 13.03
CA GLU A 145 7.72 -34.39 13.78
C GLU A 145 7.20 -32.96 14.03
N LEU A 146 8.06 -32.05 14.48
CA LEU A 146 7.71 -30.64 14.66
C LEU A 146 7.23 -30.00 13.34
N ALA A 147 7.95 -30.23 12.24
CA ALA A 147 7.55 -29.72 10.93
C ALA A 147 6.18 -30.26 10.49
N THR A 148 5.91 -31.55 10.71
CA THR A 148 4.59 -32.14 10.40
C THR A 148 3.49 -31.56 11.28
N LEU A 149 3.74 -31.32 12.57
CA LEU A 149 2.78 -30.68 13.46
C LEU A 149 2.53 -29.22 13.06
N LYS A 150 3.57 -28.48 12.67
CA LYS A 150 3.43 -27.11 12.16
C LYS A 150 2.59 -27.07 10.88
N ALA A 151 2.82 -27.99 9.95
CA ALA A 151 2.01 -28.09 8.73
C ALA A 151 0.53 -28.40 9.05
N LYS A 152 0.27 -29.32 9.99
CA LYS A 152 -1.11 -29.61 10.45
C LYS A 152 -1.75 -28.41 11.12
N LEU A 153 -1.02 -27.69 11.97
CA LEU A 153 -1.51 -26.48 12.63
C LEU A 153 -1.84 -25.38 11.62
N GLN A 154 -0.98 -25.18 10.62
CA GLN A 154 -1.22 -24.23 9.54
C GLN A 154 -2.47 -24.61 8.74
N TYR A 155 -2.62 -25.88 8.38
CA TYR A 155 -3.82 -26.36 7.70
C TYR A 155 -5.08 -26.07 8.54
N ILE A 156 -5.02 -26.30 9.85
CA ILE A 156 -6.13 -25.97 10.76
C ILE A 156 -6.40 -24.46 10.77
N ASP A 157 -5.38 -23.61 10.87
CA ASP A 157 -5.51 -22.15 10.85
C ASP A 157 -6.17 -21.65 9.54
N GLU A 158 -5.73 -22.17 8.40
CA GLU A 158 -6.32 -21.88 7.08
C GLU A 158 -7.78 -22.35 7.01
N THR A 159 -8.09 -23.57 7.48
CA THR A 159 -9.48 -24.06 7.51
C THR A 159 -10.36 -23.23 8.45
N LEU A 160 -9.85 -22.79 9.60
CA LEU A 160 -10.58 -21.92 10.52
C LEU A 160 -10.85 -20.55 9.89
N GLN A 161 -9.88 -19.98 9.18
CA GLN A 161 -10.07 -18.74 8.44
C GLN A 161 -11.18 -18.87 7.40
N ILE A 162 -11.19 -19.97 6.64
CA ILE A 162 -12.25 -20.28 5.68
C ILE A 162 -13.60 -20.40 6.40
N LEU A 163 -13.68 -21.15 7.51
CA LEU A 163 -14.93 -21.32 8.27
C LEU A 163 -15.45 -20.00 8.85
N VAL A 164 -14.58 -19.14 9.39
CA VAL A 164 -14.95 -17.80 9.86
C VAL A 164 -15.46 -16.94 8.70
N SER A 165 -14.85 -17.06 7.51
CA SER A 165 -15.35 -16.37 6.32
C SER A 165 -16.76 -16.84 5.95
N PHE A 166 -17.04 -18.14 6.01
CA PHE A 166 -18.38 -18.67 5.76
C PHE A 166 -19.36 -18.22 6.83
N GLN A 167 -18.98 -18.21 8.10
CA GLN A 167 -19.82 -17.66 9.17
C GLN A 167 -20.16 -16.19 8.92
N SER A 168 -19.17 -15.38 8.51
CA SER A 168 -19.40 -13.97 8.17
C SER A 168 -20.33 -13.79 6.97
N PHE A 169 -20.21 -14.66 5.97
CA PHE A 169 -21.10 -14.68 4.81
C PHE A 169 -22.53 -15.04 5.21
N LEU A 170 -22.71 -16.10 6.01
CA LEU A 170 -24.02 -16.52 6.50
C LEU A 170 -24.66 -15.46 7.39
N TYR A 171 -23.88 -14.78 8.24
CA TYR A 171 -24.36 -13.66 9.04
C TYR A 171 -24.85 -12.50 8.16
N ASN A 172 -24.10 -12.14 7.12
CA ASN A 172 -24.48 -11.06 6.21
C ASN A 172 -25.69 -11.42 5.33
N GLY A 173 -25.82 -12.69 4.94
CA GLY A 173 -26.95 -13.21 4.18
C GLY A 173 -28.22 -13.42 5.02
N ALA A 174 -28.10 -13.47 6.35
CA ALA A 174 -29.25 -13.64 7.23
C ALA A 174 -30.15 -12.38 7.26
N PRO A 175 -31.49 -12.56 7.22
CA PRO A 175 -32.44 -11.46 7.42
C PRO A 175 -32.15 -10.66 8.68
N VAL A 176 -32.43 -9.34 8.65
CA VAL A 176 -32.19 -8.42 9.79
C VAL A 176 -32.87 -8.91 11.07
N LEU A 177 -34.07 -9.46 10.96
CA LEU A 177 -34.84 -10.01 12.09
C LEU A 177 -34.14 -11.18 12.80
N TRP A 178 -33.28 -11.93 12.10
CA TRP A 178 -32.50 -13.02 12.68
C TRP A 178 -31.21 -12.52 13.35
N ARG A 179 -30.74 -11.33 12.96
CA ARG A 179 -29.59 -10.64 13.57
C ARG A 179 -29.99 -9.87 14.83
N GLU A 180 -31.21 -9.34 14.90
CA GLU A 180 -31.69 -8.54 16.04
C GLU A 180 -31.84 -9.33 17.34
N ASN A 181 -32.07 -10.65 17.27
CA ASN A 181 -32.14 -11.51 18.45
C ASN A 181 -30.78 -11.73 19.14
N GLU A 182 -29.68 -11.34 18.50
CA GLU A 182 -28.32 -11.54 19.00
C GLU A 182 -27.56 -10.21 19.08
N ILE A 183 -27.72 -9.49 20.21
CA ILE A 183 -27.04 -8.22 20.53
C ILE A 183 -25.50 -8.35 20.60
N LEU A 184 -24.93 -9.53 20.42
CA LEU A 184 -23.50 -9.72 20.29
C LEU A 184 -23.21 -10.55 19.05
N ASN A 185 -22.67 -9.91 17.99
CA ASN A 185 -21.42 -10.33 17.35
C ASN A 185 -21.12 -9.39 16.17
N LYS A 186 -20.19 -8.44 16.42
CA LYS A 186 -19.51 -7.73 15.33
C LYS A 186 -18.84 -8.74 14.40
N PRO A 187 -18.70 -8.43 13.10
CA PRO A 187 -17.98 -9.30 12.17
C PRO A 187 -16.61 -9.65 12.75
N ILE A 188 -16.40 -10.94 12.97
CA ILE A 188 -15.21 -11.50 13.61
C ILE A 188 -14.02 -11.15 12.72
N LYS A 189 -13.17 -10.23 13.17
CA LYS A 189 -11.87 -10.02 12.55
C LYS A 189 -10.96 -11.14 13.06
N TYR A 190 -10.73 -12.13 12.22
CA TYR A 190 -9.77 -13.19 12.51
C TYR A 190 -8.36 -12.57 12.55
N SER A 191 -7.81 -12.41 13.75
CA SER A 191 -6.36 -12.25 13.90
C SER A 191 -5.77 -13.64 13.81
N GLY A 192 -5.03 -13.93 12.73
CA GLY A 192 -4.45 -15.25 12.47
C GLY A 192 -3.87 -15.88 13.74
N ILE A 193 -4.22 -17.16 13.99
CA ILE A 193 -3.74 -17.89 15.17
C ILE A 193 -2.22 -18.11 15.05
N PHE A 194 -1.69 -18.12 13.82
CA PHE A 194 -0.29 -18.32 13.53
C PHE A 194 0.27 -17.22 12.61
N THR A 195 1.15 -16.35 13.13
CA THR A 195 1.98 -15.48 12.30
C THR A 195 3.30 -16.20 11.97
N MET A 196 3.57 -16.40 10.68
CA MET A 196 4.76 -17.11 10.17
C MET A 196 6.10 -16.47 10.55
N ASP A 197 6.07 -15.24 11.08
CA ASP A 197 7.26 -14.38 11.15
C ASP A 197 8.14 -14.60 12.39
N ALA A 198 7.67 -15.35 13.40
CA ALA A 198 8.46 -15.57 14.61
C ALA A 198 9.12 -16.96 14.61
N ASN A 199 10.30 -17.04 13.97
CA ASN A 199 11.32 -18.07 14.15
C ASN A 199 10.85 -19.53 13.96
N ILE A 200 11.39 -20.18 12.93
CA ILE A 200 11.31 -21.64 12.68
C ILE A 200 11.80 -22.50 13.88
N ILE A 201 12.37 -21.86 14.90
CA ILE A 201 12.99 -22.44 16.10
C ILE A 201 12.26 -22.01 17.40
N GLY A 202 11.29 -21.09 17.33
CA GLY A 202 10.54 -20.62 18.49
C GLY A 202 9.62 -21.70 19.05
N LYS A 203 9.62 -21.89 20.38
CA LYS A 203 8.60 -22.70 21.07
C LYS A 203 7.23 -22.14 20.67
N ILE A 204 6.39 -23.00 20.07
CA ILE A 204 4.98 -22.67 19.84
C ILE A 204 4.37 -22.41 21.21
N ASP A 205 3.88 -21.20 21.44
CA ASP A 205 3.20 -20.85 22.68
C ASP A 205 1.80 -21.48 22.68
N VAL A 206 1.72 -22.69 23.23
CA VAL A 206 0.50 -23.49 23.31
C VAL A 206 -0.58 -22.74 24.11
N ASP A 207 -0.19 -21.90 25.07
CA ASP A 207 -1.14 -21.16 25.90
C ASP A 207 -1.74 -19.96 25.14
N PHE A 208 -0.96 -19.32 24.26
CA PHE A 208 -1.50 -18.32 23.33
C PHE A 208 -2.51 -18.94 22.36
N VAL A 209 -2.19 -20.10 21.78
CA VAL A 209 -3.10 -20.82 20.85
C VAL A 209 -4.38 -21.25 21.56
N LYS A 210 -4.30 -21.77 22.79
CA LYS A 210 -5.48 -22.14 23.59
C LYS A 210 -6.34 -20.93 23.96
N LYS A 211 -5.73 -19.80 24.30
CA LYS A 211 -6.46 -18.56 24.60
C LYS A 211 -7.20 -18.04 23.37
N GLN A 212 -6.55 -18.01 22.20
CA GLN A 212 -7.16 -17.62 20.93
C GLN A 212 -8.32 -18.55 20.54
N LEU A 213 -8.15 -19.86 20.67
CA LEU A 213 -9.22 -20.83 20.44
C LEU A 213 -10.39 -20.66 21.41
N GLY A 214 -10.10 -20.32 22.68
CA GLY A 214 -11.12 -20.05 23.70
C GLY A 214 -11.91 -18.75 23.48
N THR A 215 -11.34 -17.79 22.74
CA THR A 215 -12.02 -16.53 22.40
C THR A 215 -12.94 -16.63 21.18
N LEU A 216 -12.93 -17.76 20.46
CA LEU A 216 -13.81 -17.94 19.31
C LEU A 216 -15.27 -18.08 19.79
N PRO A 217 -16.20 -17.25 19.29
CA PRO A 217 -17.61 -17.38 19.63
C PRO A 217 -18.16 -18.71 19.11
N ARG A 218 -19.17 -19.25 19.81
CA ARG A 218 -19.83 -20.48 19.35
C ARG A 218 -20.39 -20.28 17.95
N PRO A 219 -20.18 -21.24 17.02
CA PRO A 219 -20.74 -21.14 15.68
C PRO A 219 -22.26 -21.17 15.79
N ILE A 220 -22.89 -20.05 15.43
CA ILE A 220 -24.34 -19.93 15.34
C ILE A 220 -24.72 -20.25 13.91
N LEU A 221 -25.54 -21.28 13.75
CA LEU A 221 -26.04 -21.72 12.45
C LEU A 221 -27.33 -20.95 12.16
N TYR A 222 -27.26 -19.92 11.31
CA TYR A 222 -28.47 -19.17 10.88
C TYR A 222 -29.34 -19.95 9.90
N PHE A 223 -28.76 -20.93 9.20
CA PHE A 223 -29.42 -21.71 8.16
C PHE A 223 -29.22 -23.20 8.43
N GLU A 224 -30.30 -23.92 8.71
CA GLU A 224 -30.25 -25.37 8.95
C GLU A 224 -30.19 -26.16 7.64
N THR A 225 -30.77 -25.62 6.56
CA THR A 225 -30.75 -26.23 5.24
C THR A 225 -30.29 -25.26 4.16
N PRO A 226 -29.57 -25.73 3.13
CA PRO A 226 -29.13 -24.87 2.02
C PRO A 226 -30.30 -24.23 1.26
N ASP A 227 -31.46 -24.89 1.24
CA ASP A 227 -32.67 -24.38 0.61
C ASP A 227 -33.16 -23.07 1.26
N GLN A 228 -32.97 -22.90 2.58
CA GLN A 228 -33.34 -21.66 3.27
C GLN A 228 -32.53 -20.47 2.77
N LEU A 229 -31.26 -20.68 2.43
CA LEU A 229 -30.38 -19.66 1.87
C LEU A 229 -30.83 -19.28 0.46
N VAL A 230 -31.18 -20.26 -0.38
CA VAL A 230 -31.73 -20.01 -1.72
C VAL A 230 -33.06 -19.25 -1.63
N ILE A 231 -33.93 -19.61 -0.70
CA ILE A 231 -35.20 -18.89 -0.47
C ILE A 231 -34.94 -17.45 -0.03
N ALA A 232 -33.98 -17.20 0.86
CA ALA A 232 -33.62 -15.87 1.30
C ALA A 232 -33.08 -15.02 0.13
N PHE A 233 -32.16 -15.58 -0.67
CA PHE A 233 -31.64 -14.90 -1.86
C PHE A 233 -32.73 -14.63 -2.91
N ASN A 234 -33.61 -15.58 -3.18
CA ASN A 234 -34.74 -15.38 -4.09
C ASN A 234 -35.70 -14.29 -3.61
N LYS A 235 -35.92 -14.19 -2.28
CA LYS A 235 -36.72 -13.10 -1.70
C LYS A 235 -36.01 -11.75 -1.85
N LEU A 236 -34.71 -11.71 -1.60
CA LEU A 236 -33.89 -10.50 -1.73
C LEU A 236 -33.83 -10.05 -3.20
N GLU A 237 -33.67 -10.97 -4.14
CA GLU A 237 -33.73 -10.70 -5.57
C GLU A 237 -35.09 -10.12 -6.00
N LYS A 238 -36.19 -10.72 -5.54
CA LYS A 238 -37.54 -10.19 -5.79
C LYS A 238 -37.73 -8.80 -5.18
N GLN A 239 -37.24 -8.56 -3.96
CA GLN A 239 -37.29 -7.25 -3.34
C GLN A 239 -36.47 -6.22 -4.13
N ASN A 240 -35.26 -6.57 -4.54
CA ASN A 240 -34.41 -5.71 -5.36
C ASN A 240 -35.05 -5.39 -6.71
N LEU A 241 -35.68 -6.38 -7.35
CA LEU A 241 -36.43 -6.17 -8.59
C LEU A 241 -37.61 -5.22 -8.37
N ASN A 242 -38.38 -5.41 -7.29
CA ASN A 242 -39.49 -4.52 -6.96
C ASN A 242 -39.01 -3.08 -6.69
N TYR A 243 -37.89 -2.91 -5.98
CA TYR A 243 -37.29 -1.59 -5.78
C TYR A 243 -36.85 -0.98 -7.10
N LEU A 244 -36.23 -1.75 -8.00
CA LEU A 244 -35.82 -1.27 -9.32
C LEU A 244 -37.02 -0.80 -10.14
N LEU A 245 -38.08 -1.60 -10.20
CA LEU A 245 -39.33 -1.25 -10.88
C LEU A 245 -39.95 0.03 -10.29
N ALA A 246 -40.05 0.12 -8.97
CA ALA A 246 -40.56 1.33 -8.31
C ALA A 246 -39.69 2.57 -8.62
N THR A 247 -38.37 2.43 -8.68
CA THR A 247 -37.49 3.55 -9.07
C THR A 247 -37.64 3.94 -10.53
N GLU A 248 -37.92 2.98 -11.42
CA GLU A 248 -38.19 3.25 -12.82
C GLU A 248 -39.53 3.98 -13.00
N GLU A 249 -40.58 3.53 -12.32
CA GLU A 249 -41.88 4.21 -12.29
C GLU A 249 -41.77 5.65 -11.79
N LEU A 250 -41.08 5.86 -10.66
CA LEU A 250 -40.81 7.19 -10.13
C LEU A 250 -39.99 8.06 -11.09
N ASN A 251 -39.05 7.47 -11.82
CA ASN A 251 -38.28 8.20 -12.85
C ASN A 251 -39.15 8.60 -14.05
N ILE A 252 -40.05 7.73 -14.50
CA ILE A 252 -41.03 8.05 -15.55
C ILE A 252 -41.93 9.19 -15.09
N GLU A 253 -42.43 9.14 -13.86
CA GLU A 253 -43.29 10.18 -13.30
C GLU A 253 -42.54 11.51 -13.14
N LYS A 254 -41.30 11.47 -12.64
CA LYS A 254 -40.40 12.64 -12.60
C LYS A 254 -40.21 13.26 -13.98
N GLN A 255 -39.99 12.46 -15.02
CA GLN A 255 -39.85 12.96 -16.39
C GLN A 255 -41.14 13.61 -16.90
N LYS A 256 -42.32 13.05 -16.59
CA LYS A 256 -43.62 13.67 -16.91
C LYS A 256 -43.76 15.03 -16.22
N PHE A 257 -43.48 15.10 -14.92
CA PHE A 257 -43.50 16.37 -14.18
C PHE A 257 -42.52 17.40 -14.76
N GLN A 258 -41.31 17.00 -15.13
CA GLN A 258 -40.35 17.90 -15.77
C GLN A 258 -40.84 18.46 -17.11
N LYS A 259 -41.49 17.63 -17.93
CA LYS A 259 -42.09 18.09 -19.20
C LYS A 259 -43.21 19.09 -18.94
N SER A 260 -44.13 18.81 -18.02
CA SER A 260 -45.21 19.74 -17.66
C SER A 260 -44.69 21.07 -17.10
N ILE A 261 -43.63 21.05 -16.29
CA ILE A 261 -42.97 22.27 -15.81
C ILE A 261 -42.39 23.07 -16.98
N HIS A 262 -41.78 22.41 -17.96
CA HIS A 262 -41.22 23.09 -19.13
C HIS A 262 -42.31 23.71 -20.01
N GLU A 263 -43.42 23.00 -20.23
CA GLU A 263 -44.59 23.51 -20.95
C GLU A 263 -45.17 24.75 -20.26
N ILE A 264 -45.41 24.68 -18.94
CA ILE A 264 -45.92 25.82 -18.17
C ILE A 264 -44.96 27.01 -18.24
N LYS A 265 -43.64 26.79 -18.15
CA LYS A 265 -42.65 27.86 -18.29
C LYS A 265 -42.71 28.51 -19.68
N ALA A 266 -42.84 27.71 -20.74
CA ALA A 266 -42.98 28.23 -22.09
C ALA A 266 -44.26 29.06 -22.25
N THR A 267 -45.38 28.61 -21.67
CA THR A 267 -46.64 29.37 -21.66
C THR A 267 -46.52 30.68 -20.89
N ILE A 268 -45.86 30.68 -19.73
CA ILE A 268 -45.61 31.90 -18.95
C ILE A 268 -44.78 32.89 -19.75
N TYR A 269 -43.67 32.44 -20.36
CA TYR A 269 -42.81 33.30 -21.17
C TYR A 269 -43.58 33.93 -22.35
N TRP A 270 -44.38 33.13 -23.06
CA TRP A 270 -45.21 33.63 -24.17
C TRP A 270 -46.25 34.65 -23.70
N ASN A 271 -46.87 34.42 -22.54
CA ASN A 271 -47.82 35.36 -21.96
C ASN A 271 -47.14 36.67 -21.52
N GLU A 272 -45.95 36.61 -20.93
CA GLU A 272 -45.17 37.79 -20.55
C GLU A 272 -44.78 38.62 -21.78
N GLU A 273 -44.31 37.97 -22.85
CA GLU A 273 -44.02 38.63 -24.12
C GLU A 273 -45.28 39.30 -24.71
N LYS A 274 -46.41 38.59 -24.73
CA LYS A 274 -47.69 39.16 -25.18
C LYS A 274 -48.15 40.33 -24.32
N GLU A 275 -47.96 40.25 -23.01
CA GLU A 275 -48.29 41.36 -22.11
C GLU A 275 -47.45 42.60 -22.45
N THR A 276 -46.15 42.43 -22.72
CA THR A 276 -45.29 43.55 -23.13
C THR A 276 -45.72 44.16 -24.47
N GLU A 277 -46.02 43.34 -25.49
CA GLU A 277 -46.53 43.81 -26.77
C GLU A 277 -47.84 44.60 -26.63
N ILE A 278 -48.79 44.06 -25.85
CA ILE A 278 -50.09 44.71 -25.61
C ILE A 278 -49.91 46.03 -24.86
N LYS A 279 -49.00 46.08 -23.86
CA LYS A 279 -48.67 47.33 -23.17
C LYS A 279 -48.10 48.37 -24.12
N GLU A 280 -47.17 47.99 -25.00
CA GLU A 280 -46.61 48.91 -25.99
C GLU A 280 -47.69 49.42 -26.95
N LEU A 281 -48.58 48.55 -27.44
CA LEU A 281 -49.71 48.96 -28.29
C LEU A 281 -50.65 49.89 -27.55
N PHE A 282 -50.94 49.61 -26.28
CA PHE A 282 -51.78 50.45 -25.44
C PHE A 282 -51.17 51.84 -25.27
N TYR A 283 -49.88 51.94 -24.95
CA TYR A 283 -49.19 53.22 -24.83
C TYR A 283 -49.12 53.97 -26.15
N LYS A 284 -48.89 53.29 -27.28
CA LYS A 284 -48.98 53.91 -28.61
C LYS A 284 -50.37 54.50 -28.87
N ILE A 285 -51.44 53.77 -28.55
CA ILE A 285 -52.81 54.28 -28.71
C ILE A 285 -53.05 55.49 -27.81
N LEU A 286 -52.56 55.46 -26.58
CA LEU A 286 -52.69 56.57 -25.62
C LEU A 286 -51.95 57.82 -26.13
N GLU A 287 -50.70 57.68 -26.58
CA GLU A 287 -49.88 58.78 -27.07
C GLU A 287 -50.27 59.28 -28.46
N GLU A 288 -50.63 58.41 -29.40
CA GLU A 288 -50.96 58.82 -30.77
C GLU A 288 -52.42 59.27 -30.88
N LYS A 289 -53.37 58.49 -30.36
CA LYS A 289 -54.80 58.74 -30.59
C LYS A 289 -55.40 59.60 -29.49
N PHE A 290 -55.24 59.22 -28.23
CA PHE A 290 -55.90 59.96 -27.13
C PHE A 290 -55.25 61.33 -26.90
N ARG A 291 -53.91 61.41 -26.86
CA ARG A 291 -53.22 62.70 -26.72
C ARG A 291 -53.49 63.61 -27.92
N TYR A 292 -53.54 63.10 -29.14
CA TYR A 292 -53.92 63.92 -30.29
C TYR A 292 -55.38 64.38 -30.22
N LEU A 293 -56.32 63.52 -29.83
CA LEU A 293 -57.72 63.92 -29.72
C LEU A 293 -57.93 65.02 -28.67
N VAL A 294 -57.28 64.90 -27.51
CA VAL A 294 -57.44 65.84 -26.39
C VAL A 294 -56.56 67.10 -26.54
N SER A 295 -55.34 66.95 -27.07
CA SER A 295 -54.33 68.02 -27.13
C SER A 295 -54.03 68.50 -28.56
N SER A 296 -54.77 68.07 -29.58
CA SER A 296 -54.65 68.66 -30.91
C SER A 296 -54.99 70.13 -30.85
N GLU A 297 -54.26 70.91 -31.65
CA GLU A 297 -54.47 72.34 -31.76
C GLU A 297 -55.92 72.65 -32.15
N THR A 298 -56.53 71.84 -33.02
CA THR A 298 -57.93 71.98 -33.43
C THR A 298 -58.91 71.73 -32.28
N SER A 299 -58.73 70.67 -31.48
CA SER A 299 -59.60 70.42 -30.32
C SER A 299 -59.49 71.53 -29.28
N LEU A 300 -58.26 71.98 -28.97
CA LEU A 300 -58.03 73.07 -28.03
C LEU A 300 -58.58 74.41 -28.56
N GLN A 301 -58.44 74.69 -29.85
CA GLN A 301 -59.05 75.86 -30.51
C GLN A 301 -60.57 75.81 -30.40
N ILE A 302 -61.20 74.65 -30.66
CA ILE A 302 -62.65 74.49 -30.51
C ILE A 302 -63.07 74.75 -29.07
N PHE A 303 -62.36 74.19 -28.08
CA PHE A 303 -62.65 74.46 -26.67
C PHE A 303 -62.54 75.95 -26.34
N ASN A 304 -61.47 76.63 -26.79
CA ASN A 304 -61.30 78.07 -26.58
C ASN A 304 -62.41 78.88 -27.29
N TYR A 305 -62.83 78.50 -28.49
CA TYR A 305 -63.91 79.20 -29.21
C TYR A 305 -65.27 79.01 -28.54
N VAL A 306 -65.56 77.81 -28.04
CA VAL A 306 -66.78 77.53 -27.30
C VAL A 306 -66.81 78.34 -26.01
N GLU A 307 -65.69 78.35 -25.26
CA GLU A 307 -65.56 79.14 -24.04
C GLU A 307 -65.73 80.63 -24.34
N PHE A 308 -65.05 81.14 -25.36
CA PHE A 308 -65.19 82.54 -25.79
C PHE A 308 -66.64 82.88 -26.20
N ALA A 309 -67.31 82.03 -26.97
CA ALA A 309 -68.69 82.26 -27.38
C ALA A 309 -69.67 82.23 -26.19
N PHE A 310 -69.46 81.31 -25.26
CA PHE A 310 -70.25 81.19 -24.03
C PHE A 310 -70.10 82.44 -23.15
N GLU A 311 -68.86 82.90 -22.94
CA GLU A 311 -68.58 84.10 -22.13
C GLU A 311 -69.21 85.37 -22.73
N GLN A 312 -69.22 85.50 -24.05
CA GLN A 312 -69.76 86.68 -24.73
C GLN A 312 -71.30 86.69 -24.76
N ILE A 313 -71.94 85.53 -24.93
CA ILE A 313 -73.40 85.44 -25.15
C ILE A 313 -74.16 85.28 -23.84
N ILE A 314 -73.62 84.52 -22.87
CA ILE A 314 -74.36 84.11 -21.66
C ILE A 314 -73.80 84.81 -20.42
N ALA A 315 -72.60 84.46 -19.98
CA ALA A 315 -71.96 85.00 -18.78
C ALA A 315 -70.49 84.55 -18.65
N PRO A 316 -69.62 85.29 -17.94
CA PRO A 316 -68.28 84.81 -17.60
C PRO A 316 -68.35 83.49 -16.84
N ASN A 317 -67.48 82.55 -17.20
CA ASN A 317 -67.52 81.16 -16.73
C ASN A 317 -66.99 81.03 -15.29
N GLU A 318 -67.77 81.47 -14.29
CA GLU A 318 -67.38 81.42 -12.87
C GLU A 318 -67.50 80.02 -12.23
N THR A 319 -68.10 79.05 -12.93
CA THR A 319 -68.48 77.74 -12.37
C THR A 319 -67.70 76.55 -12.94
N ASN A 320 -66.65 76.77 -13.73
CA ASN A 320 -65.83 75.71 -14.36
C ASN A 320 -66.67 74.64 -15.08
N LEU A 321 -67.66 75.07 -15.88
CA LEU A 321 -68.49 74.14 -16.65
C LEU A 321 -67.64 73.36 -17.65
N SER A 322 -68.05 72.12 -17.97
CA SER A 322 -67.38 71.37 -19.04
C SER A 322 -67.65 72.02 -20.40
N PRO A 323 -66.71 72.03 -21.35
CA PRO A 323 -66.96 72.62 -22.67
C PRO A 323 -68.17 72.02 -23.40
N LEU A 324 -68.50 70.75 -23.14
CA LEU A 324 -69.70 70.10 -23.68
C LEU A 324 -71.00 70.68 -23.08
N GLU A 325 -70.97 71.03 -21.80
CA GLU A 325 -72.09 71.69 -21.13
C GLU A 325 -72.25 73.13 -21.62
N MET A 326 -71.13 73.84 -21.86
CA MET A 326 -71.15 75.17 -22.48
C MET A 326 -71.77 75.14 -23.89
N THR A 327 -71.42 74.15 -24.73
CA THR A 327 -72.03 74.00 -26.05
C THR A 327 -73.54 73.75 -25.99
N LEU A 328 -74.00 72.91 -25.05
CA LEU A 328 -75.43 72.63 -24.88
C LEU A 328 -76.21 73.86 -24.41
N CYS A 329 -75.59 74.72 -23.60
CA CYS A 329 -76.19 75.99 -23.20
C CYS A 329 -76.27 76.96 -24.38
N LEU A 330 -75.21 77.06 -25.19
CA LEU A 330 -75.22 77.87 -26.42
C LEU A 330 -76.28 77.37 -27.42
N GLU A 331 -76.44 76.05 -27.58
CA GLU A 331 -77.47 75.46 -28.43
C GLU A 331 -78.87 75.83 -27.96
N LYS A 332 -79.15 75.75 -26.65
CA LYS A 332 -80.44 76.17 -26.09
C LYS A 332 -80.73 77.65 -26.32
N GLU A 333 -79.73 78.52 -26.15
CA GLU A 333 -79.90 79.96 -26.44
C GLU A 333 -80.12 80.21 -27.93
N TYR A 334 -79.42 79.49 -28.80
CA TYR A 334 -79.66 79.54 -30.25
C TYR A 334 -81.09 79.13 -30.59
N ASP A 335 -81.58 78.02 -30.03
CA ASP A 335 -82.94 77.53 -30.25
C ASP A 335 -83.98 78.52 -29.72
N ASN A 336 -83.75 79.14 -28.57
CA ASN A 336 -84.60 80.19 -28.02
C ASN A 336 -84.67 81.41 -28.95
N LEU A 337 -83.51 81.89 -29.43
CA LEU A 337 -83.45 82.99 -30.39
C LEU A 337 -84.11 82.63 -31.72
N MET A 338 -83.98 81.38 -32.17
CA MET A 338 -84.61 80.93 -33.41
C MET A 338 -86.12 80.82 -33.27
N LEU A 339 -86.62 80.39 -32.10
CA LEU A 339 -88.03 80.43 -31.75
C LEU A 339 -88.54 81.88 -31.76
N ASP A 340 -87.82 82.82 -31.14
CA ASP A 340 -88.17 84.24 -31.17
C ASP A 340 -88.18 84.80 -32.60
N LEU A 341 -87.22 84.41 -33.44
CA LEU A 341 -87.17 84.79 -34.85
C LEU A 341 -88.35 84.20 -35.66
N SER A 342 -88.81 83.01 -35.31
CA SER A 342 -89.93 82.35 -35.99
C SER A 342 -91.30 83.01 -35.72
N VAL A 343 -91.41 83.79 -34.64
CA VAL A 343 -92.63 84.55 -34.32
C VAL A 343 -92.84 85.71 -35.30
N TYR A 344 -91.80 86.19 -35.97
CA TYR A 344 -91.93 87.27 -36.95
C TYR A 344 -92.49 86.75 -38.28
N ASN A 345 -93.62 87.32 -38.71
CA ASN A 345 -94.15 87.05 -40.04
C ASN A 345 -93.18 87.55 -41.10
N LEU A 346 -92.75 86.64 -41.97
CA LEU A 346 -91.78 86.88 -43.04
C LEU A 346 -92.24 87.98 -44.03
N GLU A 347 -93.54 88.22 -44.11
CA GLU A 347 -94.15 89.31 -44.89
C GLU A 347 -94.01 90.68 -44.24
N ASP A 348 -94.09 90.76 -42.91
CA ASP A 348 -93.87 91.99 -42.15
C ASP A 348 -92.39 92.37 -42.16
N VAL A 349 -91.49 91.39 -42.06
CA VAL A 349 -90.05 91.64 -42.20
C VAL A 349 -89.69 92.13 -43.60
N LYS A 350 -90.26 91.53 -44.66
CA LYS A 350 -90.05 91.97 -46.05
C LYS A 350 -90.68 93.33 -46.35
N SER A 351 -91.79 93.69 -45.70
CA SER A 351 -92.41 95.00 -45.88
C SER A 351 -91.58 96.09 -45.19
N ILE A 352 -91.10 95.83 -43.97
CA ILE A 352 -90.17 96.70 -43.24
C ILE A 352 -88.84 96.83 -44.01
N GLU A 353 -88.28 95.75 -44.54
CA GLU A 353 -87.05 95.79 -45.33
C GLU A 353 -87.22 96.63 -46.60
N LYS A 354 -88.36 96.47 -47.31
CA LYS A 354 -88.72 97.32 -48.45
C LYS A 354 -88.90 98.78 -48.04
N GLU A 355 -89.55 99.07 -46.91
CA GLU A 355 -89.69 100.45 -46.42
C GLU A 355 -88.35 101.07 -46.06
N ILE A 356 -87.48 100.36 -45.34
CA ILE A 356 -86.12 100.81 -45.00
C ILE A 356 -85.31 101.05 -46.26
N TYR A 357 -85.40 100.14 -47.25
CA TYR A 357 -84.71 100.30 -48.53
C TYR A 357 -85.23 101.51 -49.31
N MET A 358 -86.54 101.70 -49.38
CA MET A 358 -87.16 102.85 -50.05
C MET A 358 -86.84 104.18 -49.34
N LYS A 359 -86.82 104.18 -48.01
CA LYS A 359 -86.40 105.32 -47.19
C LYS A 359 -84.93 105.63 -47.40
N GLY A 360 -84.05 104.63 -47.40
CA GLY A 360 -82.63 104.78 -47.74
C GLY A 360 -82.39 105.33 -49.15
N ILE A 361 -83.20 104.93 -50.14
CA ILE A 361 -83.16 105.54 -51.48
C ILE A 361 -83.61 107.00 -51.45
N SER A 362 -84.64 107.34 -50.68
CA SER A 362 -85.13 108.71 -50.53
C SER A 362 -84.06 109.59 -49.88
N ASP A 363 -83.48 109.14 -48.77
CA ASP A 363 -82.42 109.83 -48.04
C ASP A 363 -81.18 110.02 -48.93
N LEU A 364 -80.82 109.02 -49.75
CA LEU A 364 -79.75 109.16 -50.75
C LEU A 364 -80.08 110.18 -51.84
N LYS A 365 -81.34 110.26 -52.29
CA LYS A 365 -81.78 111.27 -53.27
C LYS A 365 -81.74 112.67 -52.66
N GLU A 366 -82.18 112.83 -51.42
CA GLU A 366 -82.10 114.11 -50.69
C GLU A 366 -80.65 114.50 -50.44
N ALA A 367 -79.80 113.58 -49.97
CA ALA A 367 -78.36 113.81 -49.81
C ALA A 367 -77.71 114.23 -51.15
N ARG A 368 -78.10 113.61 -52.27
CA ARG A 368 -77.61 114.01 -53.61
C ARG A 368 -78.11 115.41 -54.02
N LYS A 369 -79.37 115.76 -53.75
CA LYS A 369 -79.91 117.10 -54.01
C LYS A 369 -79.22 118.16 -53.14
N ALA A 370 -79.06 117.89 -51.85
CA ALA A 370 -78.33 118.73 -50.92
C ALA A 370 -76.87 118.92 -51.36
N ASN A 371 -76.19 117.86 -51.80
CA ASN A 371 -74.82 117.95 -52.32
C ASN A 371 -74.74 118.78 -53.63
N LYS A 372 -75.73 118.68 -54.53
CA LYS A 372 -75.82 119.57 -55.70
C LYS A 372 -75.99 121.04 -55.29
N LEU A 373 -76.92 121.32 -54.36
CA LEU A 373 -77.12 122.67 -53.82
C LEU A 373 -75.85 123.21 -53.15
N LEU A 374 -75.17 122.38 -52.35
CA LEU A 374 -73.91 122.75 -51.70
C LEU A 374 -72.84 123.08 -52.75
N LYS A 375 -72.72 122.28 -53.81
CA LYS A 375 -71.82 122.58 -54.94
C LYS A 375 -72.18 123.88 -55.67
N ASP A 376 -73.46 124.18 -55.85
CA ASP A 376 -73.89 125.41 -56.52
C ASP A 376 -73.73 126.64 -55.60
N VAL A 377 -73.96 126.50 -54.29
CA VAL A 377 -73.60 127.49 -53.28
C VAL A 377 -72.09 127.71 -53.25
N ASP A 378 -71.28 126.67 -53.32
CA ASP A 378 -69.81 126.78 -53.40
C ASP A 378 -69.37 127.49 -54.68
N LYS A 379 -69.98 127.20 -55.83
CA LYS A 379 -69.73 127.95 -57.07
C LYS A 379 -70.14 129.41 -56.94
N LEU A 380 -71.29 129.68 -56.34
CA LEU A 380 -71.77 131.04 -56.10
C LEU A 380 -70.84 131.78 -55.14
N ASN A 381 -70.41 131.14 -54.05
CA ASN A 381 -69.47 131.67 -53.08
C ASN A 381 -68.09 131.90 -53.69
N ARG A 382 -67.62 131.02 -54.60
CA ARG A 382 -66.42 131.27 -55.41
C ARG A 382 -66.60 132.46 -56.34
N ARG A 383 -67.74 132.59 -57.03
CA ARG A 383 -68.04 133.75 -57.90
C ARG A 383 -68.18 135.05 -57.10
N LEU A 384 -68.78 135.00 -55.91
CA LEU A 384 -68.97 136.12 -55.01
C LEU A 384 -67.61 136.54 -54.42
N LYS A 385 -66.80 135.60 -53.92
CA LYS A 385 -65.40 135.87 -53.54
C LYS A 385 -64.60 136.45 -54.72
N SER A 386 -64.76 135.93 -55.94
CA SER A 386 -64.11 136.48 -57.14
C SER A 386 -64.64 137.86 -57.56
N ALA A 387 -65.88 138.22 -57.22
CA ALA A 387 -66.46 139.54 -57.50
C ALA A 387 -66.08 140.58 -56.42
N TYR A 388 -65.88 140.13 -55.18
CA TYR A 388 -65.38 140.95 -54.07
C TYR A 388 -63.86 141.07 -54.04
N THR A 389 -63.12 140.27 -54.79
CA THR A 389 -61.74 140.59 -55.14
C THR A 389 -61.76 141.62 -56.26
N PRO A 390 -61.47 142.91 -56.00
CA PRO A 390 -61.45 143.91 -57.05
C PRO A 390 -60.45 143.50 -58.13
N SER A 391 -60.94 143.43 -59.37
CA SER A 391 -60.15 143.38 -60.59
C SER A 391 -59.12 144.51 -60.54
N LYS A 392 -57.88 144.18 -60.16
CA LYS A 392 -56.73 145.04 -60.36
C LYS A 392 -56.50 145.16 -61.86
N ARG A 393 -57.17 146.13 -62.47
CA ARG A 393 -56.85 146.65 -63.79
C ARG A 393 -56.08 147.95 -63.59
N ILE A 394 -54.90 147.98 -64.23
CA ILE A 394 -54.04 149.15 -64.55
C ILE A 394 -53.18 149.56 -63.32
N VAL A 395 -51.86 149.76 -63.40
CA VAL A 395 -51.09 150.64 -64.30
C VAL A 395 -49.65 150.11 -64.51
N PHE A 396 -49.12 150.31 -65.72
CA PHE A 396 -47.72 150.09 -66.11
C PHE A 396 -46.76 151.05 -65.41
N GLN A 397 -45.68 150.51 -64.84
CA GLN A 397 -44.32 151.07 -64.83
C GLN A 397 -43.31 149.95 -64.63
#